data_AF-A0A355CN91-F1
#
_entry.id   AF-A0A355CN91-F1
#
_cell.length_a   1.000
_cell.length_b   1.000
_cell.length_c   1.000
_cell.angle_alpha   90.00
_cell.angle_beta   90.00
_cell.angle_gamma   90.00
#
_symmetry.space_group_name_H-M   'P 1'
#
loop_
_entity.id
_entity.type
_entity.pdbx_description
1 polymer ?
#
loop_
_entity_poly.entity_id
_entity_poly.type
_entity_poly.pdbx_seq_one_letter_code
_entity_poly.pdbx_strand_id
1 'polypeptide(L)'
;MIASVFPFRIVLVQILIVFLAIAIEAWFLQKLLKLGPKTSVEYTTIINLSCTCVGWLIFFGLESVLSKDLRERLIGYMLLGGSQDVYAPITLIAVAVLGITFLAKWQGLELVQNLASGNTKTTKPQFLGPPTLTKRPPKKTFQVTTTFGAVLIAHTVSNFVILTVLFLESVN
;
A
#
# COMPACT_ATOMS: atom_id res chain seq x y z
N MET A 1 -21.45 30.11 -10.71
CA MET A 1 -20.85 29.20 -11.71
C MET A 1 -20.20 28.04 -10.96
N ILE A 2 -21.00 27.10 -10.48
CA ILE A 2 -20.55 25.91 -9.74
C ILE A 2 -21.13 24.72 -10.49
N ALA A 3 -20.50 24.38 -11.60
CA ALA A 3 -20.74 23.14 -12.31
C ALA A 3 -19.38 22.44 -12.50
N SER A 4 -18.61 22.34 -11.42
CA SER A 4 -17.52 21.36 -11.34
C SER A 4 -18.18 20.05 -10.96
N VAL A 5 -18.49 19.26 -11.99
CA VAL A 5 -18.88 17.84 -11.90
C VAL A 5 -18.12 17.21 -10.73
N PHE A 6 -18.83 16.75 -9.70
CA PHE A 6 -18.23 16.03 -8.58
C PHE A 6 -17.26 15.00 -9.17
N PRO A 7 -15.99 14.91 -8.72
CA PRO A 7 -14.96 14.08 -9.34
C PRO A 7 -15.20 12.58 -9.05
N PHE A 8 -16.39 12.11 -9.39
CA PHE A 8 -16.92 10.78 -9.14
C PHE A 8 -16.00 9.70 -9.73
N ARG A 9 -15.46 9.97 -10.92
CA ARG A 9 -14.46 9.11 -11.57
C ARG A 9 -13.23 8.91 -10.69
N ILE A 10 -12.68 9.99 -10.11
CA ILE A 10 -11.48 9.94 -9.28
C ILE A 10 -11.76 9.17 -8.00
N VAL A 11 -12.90 9.44 -7.35
CA VAL A 11 -13.30 8.73 -6.12
C VAL A 11 -13.49 7.24 -6.37
N LEU A 12 -14.17 6.85 -7.47
CA LEU A 12 -14.38 5.45 -7.83
C LEU A 12 -13.06 4.72 -8.12
N VAL A 13 -12.18 5.31 -8.93
CA VAL A 13 -10.88 4.72 -9.25
C VAL A 13 -10.05 4.58 -7.98
N GLN A 14 -10.07 5.58 -7.09
CA GLN A 14 -9.34 5.52 -5.82
C GLN A 14 -9.84 4.38 -4.93
N ILE A 15 -11.17 4.24 -4.80
CA ILE A 15 -11.77 3.14 -4.03
C ILE A 15 -11.32 1.80 -4.64
N LEU A 16 -11.43 1.63 -5.95
CA LEU A 16 -11.03 0.39 -6.62
C LEU A 16 -9.55 0.04 -6.39
N ILE A 17 -8.65 1.03 -6.48
CA ILE A 17 -7.22 0.85 -6.22
C ILE A 17 -6.97 0.44 -4.76
N VAL A 18 -7.63 1.08 -3.80
CA VAL A 18 -7.50 0.72 -2.38
C VAL A 18 -8.01 -0.70 -2.12
N PHE A 19 -9.14 -1.09 -2.71
CA PHE A 19 -9.66 -2.45 -2.60
C PHE A 19 -8.71 -3.49 -3.21
N LEU A 20 -8.13 -3.19 -4.37
CA LEU A 20 -7.14 -4.05 -5.01
C LEU A 20 -5.88 -4.20 -4.14
N ALA A 21 -5.38 -3.10 -3.58
CA ALA A 21 -4.25 -3.11 -2.66
C ALA A 21 -4.56 -3.98 -1.43
N ILE A 22 -5.73 -3.82 -0.83
CA ILE A 22 -6.16 -4.60 0.34
C ILE A 22 -6.20 -6.11 0.01
N ALA A 23 -6.78 -6.49 -1.13
CA ALA A 23 -6.89 -7.89 -1.52
C ALA A 23 -5.50 -8.54 -1.70
N ILE A 24 -4.59 -7.86 -2.39
CA ILE A 24 -3.23 -8.36 -2.64
C ILE A 24 -2.44 -8.42 -1.34
N GLU A 25 -2.41 -7.33 -0.57
CA GLU A 25 -1.61 -7.24 0.65
C GLU A 25 -2.12 -8.18 1.74
N ALA A 26 -3.44 -8.37 1.87
CA ALA A 26 -4.02 -9.34 2.80
C ALA A 26 -3.67 -10.79 2.44
N TRP A 27 -3.61 -11.13 1.14
CA TRP A 27 -3.18 -12.45 0.70
C TRP A 27 -1.70 -12.70 1.04
N PHE A 28 -0.83 -11.72 0.81
CA PHE A 28 0.57 -11.82 1.18
C PHE A 28 0.78 -11.87 2.70
N LEU A 29 0.08 -11.05 3.50
CA LEU A 29 0.16 -11.10 4.96
C LEU A 29 -0.30 -12.46 5.50
N GLN A 30 -1.39 -13.01 4.96
CA GLN A 30 -1.87 -14.34 5.34
C GLN A 30 -0.81 -15.41 5.04
N LYS A 31 -0.21 -15.35 3.85
CA LYS A 31 0.76 -16.36 3.39
C LYS A 31 2.12 -16.25 4.09
N LEU A 32 2.58 -15.03 4.38
CA LEU A 32 3.91 -14.75 4.93
C LEU A 32 3.91 -14.72 6.47
N LEU A 33 2.90 -14.13 7.11
CA LEU A 33 2.80 -14.04 8.58
C LEU A 33 1.94 -15.15 9.22
N LYS A 34 1.25 -15.98 8.42
CA LYS A 34 0.29 -17.00 8.91
C LYS A 34 -0.83 -16.42 9.79
N LEU A 35 -1.20 -15.17 9.56
CA LEU A 35 -2.36 -14.58 10.21
C LEU A 35 -3.64 -15.30 9.77
N GLY A 36 -4.66 -15.32 10.65
CA GLY A 36 -5.98 -15.78 10.27
C GLY A 36 -6.52 -14.98 9.07
N PRO A 37 -7.30 -15.58 8.16
CA PRO A 37 -7.79 -14.89 6.96
C PRO A 37 -8.58 -13.63 7.30
N LYS A 38 -9.39 -13.65 8.36
CA LYS A 38 -10.14 -12.49 8.86
C LYS A 38 -9.21 -11.38 9.35
N THR A 39 -8.27 -11.72 10.24
CA THR A 39 -7.30 -10.79 10.82
C THR A 39 -6.39 -10.15 9.77
N SER A 40 -5.99 -10.92 8.74
CA SER A 40 -5.16 -10.39 7.65
C SER A 40 -5.90 -9.31 6.85
N VAL A 41 -7.18 -9.54 6.54
CA VAL A 41 -8.01 -8.55 5.84
C VAL A 41 -8.27 -7.34 6.72
N GLU A 42 -8.59 -7.53 8.00
CA GLU A 42 -8.83 -6.44 8.96
C GLU A 42 -7.62 -5.52 9.10
N TYR A 43 -6.43 -6.08 9.35
CA TYR A 43 -5.20 -5.30 9.52
C TYR A 43 -4.83 -4.56 8.25
N THR A 44 -4.86 -5.24 7.11
CA THR A 44 -4.56 -4.61 5.82
C THR A 44 -5.56 -3.51 5.49
N THR A 45 -6.84 -3.67 5.81
CA THR A 45 -7.87 -2.65 5.59
C THR A 45 -7.60 -1.41 6.42
N ILE A 46 -7.37 -1.56 7.73
CA ILE A 46 -7.09 -0.45 8.64
C ILE A 46 -5.86 0.32 8.16
N ILE A 47 -4.78 -0.39 7.82
CA ILE A 47 -3.52 0.21 7.41
C ILE A 47 -3.65 0.93 6.06
N ASN A 48 -4.25 0.29 5.05
CA ASN A 48 -4.41 0.90 3.72
C ASN A 48 -5.35 2.11 3.75
N LEU A 49 -6.47 2.00 4.48
CA LEU A 49 -7.42 3.09 4.60
C LEU A 49 -6.82 4.27 5.38
N SER A 50 -6.14 4.00 6.49
CA SER A 50 -5.47 5.04 7.29
C SER A 50 -4.37 5.74 6.48
N CYS A 51 -3.54 4.97 5.76
CA CYS A 51 -2.52 5.52 4.88
C CYS A 51 -3.11 6.37 3.75
N THR A 52 -4.25 5.95 3.18
CA THR A 52 -4.97 6.72 2.16
C THR A 52 -5.50 8.03 2.73
N CYS A 53 -6.16 8.00 3.90
CA CYS A 53 -6.66 9.20 4.57
C CYS A 53 -5.53 10.19 4.92
N VAL A 54 -4.45 9.69 5.51
CA VAL A 54 -3.27 10.52 5.84
C VAL A 54 -2.63 11.07 4.57
N GLY A 55 -2.53 10.28 3.50
CA GLY A 55 -2.04 10.72 2.20
C GLY A 55 -2.85 11.89 1.63
N TRP A 56 -4.18 11.80 1.68
CA TRP A 56 -5.07 12.91 1.27
C TRP A 56 -4.92 14.14 2.15
N LEU A 57 -4.82 13.99 3.48
CA LEU A 57 -4.60 15.11 4.39
C LEU A 57 -3.26 15.82 4.11
N ILE A 58 -2.19 15.05 3.88
CA ILE A 58 -0.88 15.59 3.49
C ILE A 58 -0.98 16.28 2.12
N PHE A 59 -1.69 15.68 1.16
CA PHE A 59 -1.88 16.27 -0.16
C PHE A 59 -2.57 17.63 -0.07
N PHE A 60 -3.69 17.75 0.66
CA PHE A 60 -4.37 19.04 0.83
C PHE A 60 -3.51 20.06 1.58
N GLY A 61 -2.72 19.61 2.57
CA GLY A 61 -1.75 20.46 3.27
C GLY A 61 -0.66 20.97 2.33
N LEU A 62 -0.07 20.11 1.52
CA LEU A 62 0.98 20.46 0.56
C LEU A 62 0.44 21.30 -0.60
N GLU A 63 -0.77 21.03 -1.09
CA GLU A 63 -1.42 21.82 -2.13
C GLU A 63 -1.51 23.30 -1.73
N SER A 64 -1.81 23.58 -0.45
CA SER A 64 -1.86 24.95 0.07
C SER A 64 -0.49 25.64 0.16
N VAL A 65 0.60 24.87 0.14
CA VAL A 65 2.00 25.36 0.27
C VAL A 65 2.73 25.34 -1.07
N LEU A 66 2.18 24.68 -2.10
CA LEU A 66 2.85 24.47 -3.38
C LEU A 66 2.95 25.78 -4.16
N SER A 67 4.18 26.23 -4.43
CA SER A 67 4.41 27.48 -5.17
C SER A 67 4.01 27.36 -6.65
N LYS A 68 3.56 28.47 -7.23
CA LYS A 68 3.12 28.54 -8.63
C LYS A 68 4.22 28.12 -9.63
N ASP A 69 5.49 28.31 -9.27
CA ASP A 69 6.65 27.96 -10.12
C ASP A 69 6.76 26.47 -10.40
N LEU A 70 6.49 25.61 -9.41
CA LEU A 70 6.50 24.16 -9.61
C LEU A 70 5.38 23.74 -10.57
N ARG A 71 4.21 24.36 -10.45
CA ARG A 71 3.06 24.09 -11.32
C ARG A 71 3.33 24.46 -12.78
N GLU A 72 3.93 25.63 -13.02
CA GLU A 72 4.31 26.05 -14.38
C GLU A 72 5.42 25.16 -14.98
N ARG A 73 6.36 24.70 -14.15
CA ARG A 73 7.43 23.80 -14.59
C ARG A 73 6.92 22.39 -14.92
N LEU A 74 5.90 21.89 -14.22
CA LEU A 74 5.22 20.64 -14.57
C LEU A 74 4.36 20.77 -15.84
N ILE A 75 3.61 21.87 -16.00
CA ILE A 75 2.76 22.10 -17.18
C ILE A 75 3.63 22.30 -18.43
N GLY A 76 4.72 23.09 -18.33
CA GLY A 76 5.68 23.27 -19.41
C GLY A 76 6.34 21.96 -19.84
N TYR A 77 6.61 21.06 -18.89
CA TYR A 77 7.15 19.73 -19.18
C TYR A 77 6.14 18.84 -19.92
N MET A 78 4.86 18.83 -19.49
CA MET A 78 3.81 18.00 -20.08
C MET A 78 3.41 18.46 -21.50
N LEU A 79 3.49 19.76 -21.78
CA LEU A 79 3.08 20.36 -23.06
C LEU A 79 4.22 20.57 -24.07
N LEU A 80 5.46 20.83 -23.63
CA LEU A 80 6.56 21.23 -24.53
C LEU A 80 7.68 20.19 -24.67
N GLY A 81 7.57 19.03 -24.02
CA GLY A 81 8.57 17.96 -24.16
C GLY A 81 9.99 18.42 -23.77
N GLY A 82 10.11 19.10 -22.63
CA GLY A 82 11.35 19.71 -22.14
C GLY A 82 12.32 18.73 -21.47
N SER A 83 13.61 19.02 -21.65
CA SER A 83 14.87 18.36 -21.21
C SER A 83 14.84 17.27 -20.12
N GLN A 84 15.77 16.32 -20.27
CA GLN A 84 15.97 15.13 -19.42
C GLN A 84 16.17 15.41 -17.91
N ASP A 85 16.37 16.66 -17.49
CA ASP A 85 16.70 17.05 -16.11
C ASP A 85 15.51 17.00 -15.14
N VAL A 86 14.27 16.84 -15.63
CA VAL A 86 13.06 16.82 -14.78
C VAL A 86 12.67 15.39 -14.36
N TYR A 87 13.18 14.35 -15.03
CA TYR A 87 12.93 12.96 -14.64
C TYR A 87 13.53 12.62 -13.27
N ALA A 88 14.73 13.13 -12.97
CA ALA A 88 15.40 12.89 -11.70
C ALA A 88 14.59 13.37 -10.48
N PRO A 89 14.12 14.64 -10.39
CA PRO A 89 13.33 15.11 -9.25
C PRO A 89 11.96 14.43 -9.15
N ILE A 90 11.29 14.15 -10.27
CA ILE A 90 9.99 13.44 -10.25
C ILE A 90 10.17 12.01 -9.73
N THR A 91 11.20 11.30 -10.22
CA THR A 91 11.51 9.94 -9.78
C THR A 91 11.89 9.93 -8.29
N LEU A 92 12.66 10.92 -7.83
CA LEU A 92 13.01 11.06 -6.42
C LEU A 92 11.76 11.23 -5.54
N ILE A 93 10.82 12.08 -5.96
CA ILE A 93 9.55 12.28 -5.24
C ILE A 93 8.74 10.99 -5.20
N ALA A 94 8.62 10.27 -6.33
CA ALA A 94 7.89 9.01 -6.40
C ALA A 94 8.51 7.94 -5.48
N VAL A 95 9.84 7.80 -5.49
CA VAL A 95 10.57 6.89 -4.59
C VAL A 95 10.40 7.29 -3.13
N ALA A 96 10.45 8.59 -2.81
CA ALA A 96 10.23 9.09 -1.46
C ALA A 96 8.81 8.76 -0.96
N VAL A 97 7.78 8.96 -1.80
CA VAL A 97 6.39 8.61 -1.46
C VAL A 97 6.24 7.10 -1.24
N LEU A 98 6.82 6.26 -2.10
CA LEU A 98 6.83 4.80 -1.90
C LEU A 98 7.53 4.41 -0.59
N GLY A 99 8.69 5.02 -0.29
CA GLY A 99 9.43 4.75 0.94
C GLY A 99 8.66 5.17 2.20
N ILE A 100 8.09 6.38 2.21
CA ILE A 100 7.32 6.90 3.35
C ILE A 100 6.06 6.07 3.57
N THR A 101 5.32 5.74 2.51
CA THR A 101 4.12 4.90 2.62
C THR A 101 4.45 3.50 3.09
N PHE A 102 5.55 2.90 2.62
CA PHE A 102 6.05 1.63 3.14
C PHE A 102 6.33 1.70 4.65
N LEU A 103 7.07 2.72 5.11
CA LEU A 103 7.40 2.90 6.53
C LEU A 103 6.14 3.11 7.39
N ALA A 104 5.18 3.89 6.90
CA ALA A 104 3.90 4.09 7.58
C ALA A 104 3.11 2.78 7.70
N LYS A 105 3.10 1.96 6.65
CA LYS A 105 2.45 0.63 6.68
C LYS A 105 3.14 -0.33 7.64
N TRP A 106 4.47 -0.30 7.65
CA TRP A 106 5.29 -1.08 8.57
C TRP A 106 4.96 -0.78 10.03
N GLN A 107 5.08 0.50 10.42
CA GLN A 107 4.78 0.95 11.78
C GLN A 107 3.31 0.76 12.14
N GLY A 108 2.40 0.99 11.18
CA GLY A 108 0.97 0.79 11.36
C GLY A 108 0.64 -0.67 11.68
N LEU A 109 1.30 -1.63 11.02
CA LEU A 109 1.10 -3.05 11.32
C LEU A 109 1.60 -3.43 12.71
N GLU A 110 2.78 -2.97 13.10
CA GLU A 110 3.31 -3.21 14.46
C GLU A 110 2.40 -2.59 15.53
N LEU A 111 1.89 -1.38 15.29
CA LEU A 111 0.98 -0.70 16.21
C LEU A 111 -0.35 -1.44 16.35
N VAL A 112 -0.96 -1.85 15.22
CA VAL A 112 -2.21 -2.64 15.23
C VAL A 112 -1.99 -3.99 15.93
N GLN A 113 -0.87 -4.66 15.69
CA GLN A 113 -0.53 -5.91 16.38
C GLN A 113 -0.33 -5.71 17.89
N ASN A 114 0.33 -4.63 18.29
CA ASN A 114 0.58 -4.31 19.71
C ASN A 114 -0.71 -3.95 20.44
N LEU A 115 -1.60 -3.16 19.83
CA LEU A 115 -2.91 -2.84 20.38
C LEU A 115 -3.82 -4.08 20.47
N ALA A 116 -3.83 -4.91 19.43
CA ALA A 116 -4.59 -6.15 19.43
C ALA A 116 -4.04 -7.18 20.45
N SER A 117 -2.73 -7.15 20.73
CA SER A 117 -2.07 -8.06 21.68
C SER A 117 -2.05 -7.56 23.13
N GLY A 118 -2.73 -6.45 23.44
CA GLY A 118 -2.73 -5.73 24.72
C GLY A 118 -3.13 -6.52 25.98
N ASN A 119 -3.33 -7.84 25.93
CA ASN A 119 -3.39 -8.70 27.11
C ASN A 119 -2.96 -10.17 26.89
N THR A 120 -2.29 -10.52 25.79
CA THR A 120 -1.75 -11.86 25.62
C THR A 120 -0.39 -11.78 24.98
N LYS A 121 0.64 -12.06 25.78
CA LYS A 121 1.97 -12.39 25.27
C LYS A 121 1.79 -13.38 24.14
N THR A 122 2.29 -13.02 22.97
CA THR A 122 2.48 -13.83 21.77
C THR A 122 2.58 -15.32 22.07
N THR A 123 1.44 -16.02 22.07
CA THR A 123 1.44 -17.44 21.74
C THR A 123 1.87 -17.47 20.27
N LYS A 124 3.15 -17.79 20.02
CA LYS A 124 3.58 -18.39 18.76
C LYS A 124 2.47 -19.35 18.35
N PRO A 125 1.96 -19.35 17.10
CA PRO A 125 0.86 -20.24 16.73
C PRO A 125 1.31 -21.69 16.90
N GLN A 126 1.05 -22.26 18.07
CA GLN A 126 1.19 -23.66 18.36
C GLN A 126 -0.10 -24.28 17.84
N PHE A 127 0.05 -24.96 16.73
CA PHE A 127 -0.98 -25.73 16.05
C PHE A 127 -1.70 -26.66 17.04
N LEU A 128 -2.93 -26.30 17.43
CA LEU A 128 -3.92 -27.24 17.97
C LEU A 128 -4.74 -27.79 16.79
N GLY A 129 -4.11 -28.60 15.96
CA GLY A 129 -4.83 -29.47 15.03
C GLY A 129 -5.10 -30.82 15.69
N PRO A 130 -6.25 -31.47 15.39
CA PRO A 130 -6.53 -32.82 15.88
C PRO A 130 -5.43 -33.80 15.45
N PRO A 131 -5.13 -34.83 16.27
CA PRO A 131 -4.07 -35.79 15.99
C PRO A 131 -4.51 -36.74 14.88
N THR A 132 -4.40 -36.33 13.63
CA THR A 132 -4.65 -37.19 12.47
C THR A 132 -3.39 -37.42 11.66
N LEU A 133 -3.08 -38.71 11.52
CA LEU A 133 -1.88 -39.35 11.02
C LEU A 133 -1.67 -39.19 9.50
N THR A 134 -1.32 -38.00 9.02
CA THR A 134 -0.79 -37.87 7.64
C THR A 134 0.37 -36.89 7.59
N LYS A 135 1.59 -37.42 7.71
CA LYS A 135 2.85 -36.70 7.47
C LYS A 135 3.00 -36.42 5.96
N ARG A 136 2.36 -35.35 5.48
CA ARG A 136 2.74 -34.73 4.20
C ARG A 136 3.96 -33.83 4.49
N PRO A 137 5.09 -33.98 3.80
CA PRO A 137 6.24 -33.11 4.03
C PRO A 137 5.81 -31.66 3.78
N PRO A 138 6.16 -30.72 4.68
CA PRO A 138 5.78 -29.32 4.49
C PRO A 138 6.43 -28.83 3.20
N LYS A 139 5.61 -28.48 2.20
CA LYS A 139 6.08 -27.69 1.04
C LYS A 139 6.83 -26.49 1.62
N LYS A 140 8.10 -26.30 1.23
CA LYS A 140 8.90 -25.12 1.58
C LYS A 140 8.22 -23.88 0.98
N THR A 141 7.22 -23.35 1.68
CA THR A 141 6.67 -22.03 1.42
C THR A 141 7.75 -21.01 1.77
N PHE A 142 7.95 -20.01 0.92
CA PHE A 142 8.86 -18.90 1.16
C PHE A 142 8.49 -18.25 2.51
N GLN A 143 9.31 -18.50 3.54
CA GLN A 143 9.07 -18.01 4.89
C GLN A 143 9.92 -16.77 5.09
N VAL A 144 9.26 -15.62 5.17
CA VAL A 144 9.89 -14.41 5.67
C VAL A 144 9.52 -14.33 7.14
N THR A 145 10.49 -14.59 8.02
CA THR A 145 10.30 -14.61 9.47
C THR A 145 10.15 -13.22 10.07
N THR A 146 10.57 -12.19 9.34
CA THR A 146 10.41 -10.80 9.76
C THR A 146 9.12 -10.26 9.17
N THR A 147 8.31 -9.63 10.03
CA THR A 147 7.17 -8.82 9.61
C THR A 147 7.62 -7.85 8.49
N PHE A 148 8.88 -7.38 8.52
CA PHE A 148 9.43 -6.33 7.64
C PHE A 148 9.46 -6.75 6.19
N GLY A 149 10.07 -7.90 5.93
CA GLY A 149 10.15 -8.39 4.56
C GLY A 149 8.77 -8.78 4.03
N ALA A 150 7.84 -9.18 4.89
CA ALA A 150 6.49 -9.49 4.44
C ALA A 150 5.68 -8.26 4.04
N VAL A 151 5.75 -7.16 4.82
CA VAL A 151 5.15 -5.88 4.44
C VAL A 151 5.84 -5.33 3.18
N LEU A 152 7.16 -5.45 3.07
CA LEU A 152 7.91 -4.96 1.92
C LEU A 152 7.51 -5.70 0.64
N ILE A 153 7.46 -7.04 0.67
CA ILE A 153 7.02 -7.84 -0.48
C ILE A 153 5.57 -7.51 -0.83
N ALA A 154 4.68 -7.43 0.15
CA ALA A 154 3.28 -7.10 -0.08
C ALA A 154 3.13 -5.72 -0.75
N HIS A 155 3.84 -4.71 -0.26
CA HIS A 155 3.82 -3.34 -0.77
C HIS A 155 4.42 -3.25 -2.19
N THR A 156 5.54 -3.90 -2.45
CA THR A 156 6.16 -3.86 -3.79
C THR A 156 5.27 -4.55 -4.82
N VAL A 157 4.70 -5.72 -4.48
CA VAL A 157 3.83 -6.46 -5.40
C VAL A 157 2.51 -5.73 -5.62
N SER A 158 1.90 -5.16 -4.59
CA SER A 158 0.65 -4.40 -4.74
C SER A 158 0.84 -3.18 -5.64
N ASN A 159 1.90 -2.39 -5.42
CA ASN A 159 2.21 -1.23 -6.27
C ASN A 159 2.56 -1.64 -7.71
N PHE A 160 3.28 -2.74 -7.92
CA PHE A 160 3.59 -3.23 -9.27
C PHE A 160 2.32 -3.60 -10.05
N VAL A 161 1.36 -4.26 -9.40
CA VAL A 161 0.07 -4.61 -10.03
C VAL A 161 -0.74 -3.34 -10.32
N ILE A 162 -0.81 -2.40 -9.37
CA ILE A 162 -1.50 -1.13 -9.55
C ILE A 162 -0.91 -0.34 -10.73
N LEU A 163 0.42 -0.23 -10.82
CA LEU A 163 1.10 0.44 -11.92
C LEU A 163 0.79 -0.22 -13.26
N THR A 164 0.79 -1.56 -13.32
CA THR A 164 0.41 -2.29 -14.54
C THR A 164 -1.03 -1.98 -14.95
N VAL A 165 -1.97 -1.96 -14.00
CA VAL A 165 -3.38 -1.62 -14.26
C VAL A 165 -3.52 -0.20 -14.78
N LEU A 166 -2.85 0.77 -14.15
CA LEU A 166 -2.86 2.17 -14.58
C LEU A 166 -2.20 2.36 -15.95
N PHE A 167 -1.12 1.63 -16.23
CA PHE A 167 -0.47 1.66 -17.53
C PHE A 167 -1.39 1.13 -18.64
N LEU A 168 -2.12 0.03 -18.38
CA LEU A 168 -3.10 -0.49 -19.33
C LEU A 168 -4.24 0.51 -19.60
N GLU A 169 -4.71 1.23 -18.58
CA GLU A 169 -5.71 2.29 -18.75
C GLU A 169 -5.17 3.48 -19.55
N SER A 170 -3.89 3.83 -19.36
CA SER A 170 -3.28 4.95 -20.09
C SER A 170 -3.05 4.67 -21.58
N VAL A 171 -2.95 3.41 -21.99
CA VAL A 171 -2.66 3.01 -23.38
C VAL A 171 -3.94 2.84 -24.21
N ASN A 172 -5.11 2.81 -23.56
CA ASN A 172 -6.40 2.54 -24.18
C ASN A 172 -7.29 3.79 -24.24
#